data_AF-A0A5C8KMV3-F1
#
_entry.id   AF-A0A5C8KMV3-F1
#
_cell.length_a   1.000
_cell.length_b   1.000
_cell.length_c   1.000
_cell.angle_alpha   90.00
_cell.angle_beta   90.00
_cell.angle_gamma   90.00
#
_symmetry.space_group_name_H-M   'P 1'
#
loop_
_entity.id
_entity.type
_entity.pdbx_description
1 polymer ?
#
loop_
_entity_poly.entity_id
_entity_poly.type
_entity_poly.pdbx_seq_one_letter_code
_entity_poly.pdbx_strand_id
1 'polypeptide(L)'
;MLPEGQKLSEMVQPETREKLVKFLGSEAALPAVDPYKPWFFGLSIALTTMQAAGFDATRGLDQHFMARVAQDGKPTGGLETVDDQLAALDGGPWEEQEISLRESLKPPAELREDVERLHVAWRSGDAKALEQVVIDEMMAKTPVTARLTNLERNERWVPQIQALLDQPGTTLVVVGALHLVGEDGLPALMEARGVRFERVGHR
;
A
#
# COMPACT_ATOMS: atom_id res chain seq x y z
N MET A 1 -9.43 -15.41 0.87
CA MET A 1 -10.08 -16.35 1.81
C MET A 1 -9.07 -17.44 2.18
N LEU A 2 -9.23 -18.04 3.35
CA LEU A 2 -8.53 -19.26 3.73
C LEU A 2 -9.20 -20.49 3.08
N PRO A 3 -8.43 -21.57 2.83
CA PRO A 3 -9.00 -22.86 2.44
C PRO A 3 -10.04 -23.38 3.43
N GLU A 4 -10.96 -24.22 2.95
CA GLU A 4 -11.99 -24.83 3.80
C GLU A 4 -11.37 -25.58 4.99
N GLY A 5 -11.95 -25.40 6.18
CA GLY A 5 -11.49 -26.02 7.42
C GLY A 5 -10.32 -25.30 8.11
N GLN A 6 -9.69 -24.33 7.46
CA GLN A 6 -8.70 -23.47 8.09
C GLN A 6 -9.34 -22.25 8.74
N LYS A 7 -8.79 -21.83 9.88
CA LYS A 7 -9.29 -20.68 10.64
C LYS A 7 -8.13 -19.76 11.01
N LEU A 8 -8.27 -18.48 10.69
CA LEU A 8 -7.30 -17.46 11.05
C LEU A 8 -6.92 -17.54 12.53
N SER A 9 -7.92 -17.61 13.42
CA SER A 9 -7.69 -17.60 14.87
C SER A 9 -6.96 -18.83 15.42
N GLU A 10 -6.90 -19.93 14.65
CA GLU A 10 -6.20 -21.17 15.01
C GLU A 10 -4.79 -21.25 14.40
N MET A 11 -4.52 -20.48 13.34
CA MET A 11 -3.26 -20.52 12.59
C MET A 11 -2.27 -19.41 12.97
N VAL A 12 -2.74 -18.31 13.55
CA VAL A 12 -1.85 -17.22 14.01
C VAL A 12 -1.20 -17.54 15.36
N GLN A 13 -0.09 -16.87 15.67
CA GLN A 13 0.58 -16.98 16.95
C GLN A 13 -0.33 -16.53 18.10
N PRO A 14 -0.11 -17.05 19.34
CA PRO A 14 -0.92 -16.70 20.50
C PRO A 14 -1.05 -15.19 20.74
N GLU A 15 0.04 -14.44 20.60
CA GLU A 15 0.03 -12.98 20.75
C GLU A 15 -0.90 -12.29 19.73
N THR A 16 -0.85 -12.72 18.47
CA THR A 16 -1.71 -12.21 17.40
C THR A 16 -3.17 -12.55 17.68
N ARG A 17 -3.45 -13.77 18.15
CA ARG A 17 -4.80 -14.18 18.56
C ARG A 17 -5.33 -13.33 19.72
N GLU A 18 -4.52 -13.08 20.74
CA GLU A 18 -4.90 -12.22 21.87
C GLU A 18 -5.23 -10.79 21.43
N LYS A 19 -4.39 -10.20 20.57
CA LYS A 19 -4.63 -8.89 19.97
C LYS A 19 -5.92 -8.87 19.13
N LEU A 20 -6.17 -9.93 18.37
CA LEU A 20 -7.38 -10.08 17.56
C LEU A 20 -8.64 -10.17 18.43
N VAL A 21 -8.63 -10.99 19.48
CA VAL A 21 -9.74 -11.09 20.45
C VAL A 21 -10.00 -9.74 21.11
N LYS A 22 -8.95 -9.02 21.52
CA LYS A 22 -9.06 -7.68 22.12
C LYS A 22 -9.69 -6.69 21.14
N PHE A 23 -9.27 -6.71 19.87
CA PHE A 23 -9.83 -5.85 18.83
C PHE A 23 -11.30 -6.16 18.54
N LEU A 24 -11.67 -7.44 18.50
CA LEU A 24 -13.04 -7.89 18.28
C LEU A 24 -13.95 -7.74 19.53
N GLY A 25 -13.35 -7.54 20.71
CA GLY A 25 -14.04 -7.39 21.99
C GLY A 25 -14.49 -8.70 22.65
N SER A 26 -14.44 -9.85 21.95
CA SER A 26 -14.73 -11.16 22.53
C SER A 26 -14.24 -12.32 21.65
N GLU A 27 -14.01 -13.49 22.25
CA GLU A 27 -13.69 -14.71 21.49
C GLU A 27 -14.88 -15.20 20.64
N ALA A 28 -16.11 -14.91 21.06
CA ALA A 28 -17.33 -15.28 20.33
C ALA A 28 -17.41 -14.63 18.94
N ALA A 29 -16.64 -13.58 18.68
CA ALA A 29 -16.56 -12.88 17.41
C ALA A 29 -15.51 -13.47 16.44
N LEU A 30 -14.64 -14.39 16.88
CA LEU A 30 -13.61 -15.02 16.04
C LEU A 30 -14.16 -15.72 14.78
N PRO A 31 -15.33 -16.40 14.81
CA PRO A 31 -15.89 -17.01 13.60
C PRO A 31 -16.15 -16.02 12.45
N ALA A 32 -16.33 -14.74 12.74
CA ALA A 32 -16.53 -13.70 11.71
C ALA A 32 -15.24 -13.39 10.92
N VAL A 33 -14.07 -13.70 11.49
CA VAL A 33 -12.76 -13.42 10.89
C VAL A 33 -12.03 -14.68 10.43
N ASP A 34 -12.38 -15.84 10.97
CA ASP A 34 -11.74 -17.12 10.65
C ASP A 34 -11.64 -17.46 9.15
N PRO A 35 -12.59 -17.09 8.27
CA PRO A 35 -12.49 -17.44 6.85
C PRO A 35 -11.49 -16.62 6.03
N TYR A 36 -10.87 -15.56 6.57
CA TYR A 36 -10.02 -14.67 5.78
C TYR A 36 -8.54 -14.82 6.14
N LYS A 37 -7.68 -14.51 5.16
CA LYS A 37 -6.23 -14.44 5.37
C LYS A 37 -5.84 -13.14 6.11
N PRO A 38 -4.70 -13.10 6.81
CA PRO A 38 -4.30 -11.95 7.61
C PRO A 38 -4.22 -10.64 6.81
N TRP A 39 -3.74 -10.66 5.56
CA TRP A 39 -3.60 -9.45 4.73
C TRP A 39 -4.92 -8.67 4.58
N PHE A 40 -6.05 -9.39 4.46
CA PHE A 40 -7.36 -8.79 4.23
C PHE A 40 -7.80 -7.97 5.43
N PHE A 41 -7.59 -8.50 6.65
CA PHE A 41 -7.91 -7.80 7.88
C PHE A 41 -6.91 -6.67 8.16
N GLY A 42 -5.62 -6.90 7.96
CA GLY A 42 -4.60 -5.84 8.09
C GLY A 42 -4.95 -4.63 7.23
N LEU A 43 -5.28 -4.85 5.94
CA LEU A 43 -5.71 -3.79 5.03
C LEU A 43 -7.01 -3.11 5.50
N SER A 44 -8.01 -3.87 5.92
CA SER A 44 -9.29 -3.32 6.39
C SER A 44 -9.13 -2.45 7.64
N ILE A 45 -8.29 -2.87 8.57
CA ILE A 45 -7.98 -2.10 9.79
C ILE A 45 -7.20 -0.83 9.43
N ALA A 46 -6.22 -0.91 8.53
CA ALA A 46 -5.48 0.25 8.05
C ALA A 46 -6.41 1.30 7.41
N LEU A 47 -7.33 0.87 6.54
CA LEU A 47 -8.30 1.77 5.89
C LEU A 47 -9.24 2.44 6.90
N THR A 48 -9.78 1.69 7.84
CA THR A 48 -10.68 2.25 8.87
C THR A 48 -9.94 3.17 9.85
N THR A 49 -8.67 2.87 10.16
CA THR A 49 -7.79 3.75 10.94
C THR A 49 -7.56 5.09 10.24
N MET A 50 -7.24 5.07 8.94
CA MET A 50 -7.08 6.29 8.13
C MET A 50 -8.38 7.11 8.10
N GLN A 51 -9.53 6.45 7.93
CA GLN A 51 -10.83 7.12 7.98
C GLN A 51 -11.10 7.77 9.34
N ALA A 52 -10.82 7.06 10.44
CA ALA A 52 -10.97 7.58 11.80
C ALA A 52 -10.03 8.77 12.09
N ALA A 53 -8.88 8.83 11.41
CA ALA A 53 -7.96 9.96 11.46
C ALA A 53 -8.41 11.16 10.59
N GLY A 54 -9.52 11.06 9.87
CA GLY A 54 -10.12 12.14 9.07
C GLY A 54 -9.76 12.12 7.58
N PHE A 55 -9.09 11.06 7.10
CA PHE A 55 -8.81 10.89 5.67
C PHE A 55 -10.05 10.41 4.92
N ASP A 56 -10.33 11.03 3.79
CA ASP A 56 -11.48 10.73 2.94
C ASP A 56 -10.99 10.29 1.56
N ALA A 57 -11.15 9.01 1.23
CA ALA A 57 -10.72 8.42 -0.03
C ALA A 57 -11.42 9.06 -1.24
N THR A 58 -12.63 9.63 -1.07
CA THR A 58 -13.34 10.32 -2.16
C THR A 58 -12.69 11.65 -2.55
N ARG A 59 -11.80 12.16 -1.69
CA ARG A 59 -11.00 13.38 -1.89
C ARG A 59 -9.55 13.10 -2.25
N GLY A 60 -9.20 11.83 -2.49
CA GLY A 60 -7.85 11.43 -2.89
C GLY A 60 -7.42 12.00 -4.25
N LEU A 61 -6.11 12.06 -4.49
CA LEU A 61 -5.55 12.57 -5.75
C LEU A 61 -6.01 11.74 -6.95
N ASP A 62 -6.11 10.41 -6.81
CA ASP A 62 -6.60 9.51 -7.83
C ASP A 62 -8.02 9.89 -8.27
N GLN A 63 -8.94 10.06 -7.32
CA GLN A 63 -10.33 10.49 -7.61
C GLN A 63 -10.37 11.89 -8.21
N HIS A 64 -9.55 12.81 -7.71
CA HIS A 64 -9.44 14.16 -8.25
C HIS A 64 -9.04 14.16 -9.72
N PHE A 65 -7.98 13.44 -10.08
CA PHE A 65 -7.50 13.38 -11.47
C PHE A 65 -8.43 12.56 -12.37
N MET A 66 -9.03 11.47 -11.89
CA MET A 66 -10.02 10.70 -12.65
C MET A 66 -11.26 11.54 -12.98
N ALA A 67 -11.79 12.31 -12.03
CA ALA A 67 -12.91 13.22 -12.28
C ALA A 67 -12.54 14.31 -13.29
N ARG A 68 -11.34 14.89 -13.18
CA ARG A 68 -10.86 15.91 -14.12
C ARG A 68 -10.67 15.36 -15.53
N VAL A 69 -10.09 14.17 -15.68
CA VAL A 69 -9.89 13.55 -17.00
C VAL A 69 -11.24 13.23 -17.67
N ALA A 70 -12.23 12.77 -16.90
CA ALA A 70 -13.58 12.55 -17.41
C ALA A 70 -14.23 13.85 -17.94
N GLN A 71 -14.02 14.98 -17.26
CA GLN A 71 -14.49 16.30 -17.72
C GLN A 71 -13.74 16.78 -18.97
N ASP A 72 -12.44 16.54 -19.03
CA ASP A 72 -11.57 16.95 -20.14
C ASP A 72 -11.71 16.04 -21.38
N GLY A 73 -12.39 14.89 -21.26
CA GLY A 73 -12.52 13.90 -22.34
C GLY A 73 -11.19 13.27 -22.78
N LYS A 74 -10.20 13.22 -21.89
CA LYS A 74 -8.87 12.65 -22.20
C LYS A 74 -8.87 11.13 -22.07
N PRO A 75 -8.05 10.41 -22.87
CA PRO A 75 -7.89 8.97 -22.72
C PRO A 75 -7.28 8.63 -21.35
N THR A 76 -7.64 7.47 -20.82
CA THR A 76 -7.09 6.90 -19.57
C THR A 76 -6.60 5.48 -19.82
N GLY A 77 -5.69 5.02 -18.96
CA GLY A 77 -5.20 3.65 -18.91
C GLY A 77 -4.70 3.32 -17.51
N GLY A 78 -4.59 2.03 -17.21
CA GLY A 78 -4.03 1.53 -15.95
C GLY A 78 -2.67 0.87 -16.18
N LEU A 79 -1.78 0.95 -15.20
CA LEU A 79 -0.50 0.24 -15.19
C LEU A 79 -0.65 -1.22 -14.72
N GLU A 80 -1.76 -1.53 -14.06
CA GLU A 80 -2.15 -2.86 -13.59
C GLU A 80 -3.67 -2.98 -13.45
N THR A 81 -4.14 -4.20 -13.18
CA THR A 81 -5.53 -4.50 -12.84
C THR A 81 -5.73 -4.62 -11.33
N VAL A 82 -7.00 -4.64 -10.89
CA VAL A 82 -7.33 -4.91 -9.48
C VAL A 82 -6.85 -6.31 -9.07
N ASP A 83 -6.96 -7.30 -9.96
CA ASP A 83 -6.52 -8.66 -9.68
C ASP A 83 -5.00 -8.75 -9.46
N ASP A 84 -4.21 -7.97 -10.20
CA ASP A 84 -2.76 -7.89 -10.01
C ASP A 84 -2.40 -7.33 -8.63
N GLN A 85 -3.13 -6.29 -8.19
CA GLN A 85 -2.93 -5.69 -6.87
C GLN A 85 -3.34 -6.66 -5.74
N LEU A 86 -4.47 -7.34 -5.90
CA LEU A 86 -4.93 -8.35 -4.93
C LEU A 86 -3.98 -9.54 -4.86
N ALA A 87 -3.43 -9.99 -5.99
CA ALA A 87 -2.42 -11.04 -6.03
C ALA A 87 -1.14 -10.65 -5.29
N ALA A 88 -0.70 -9.39 -5.40
CA ALA A 88 0.47 -8.89 -4.66
C ALA A 88 0.24 -8.87 -3.15
N LEU A 89 -0.97 -8.49 -2.69
CA LEU A 89 -1.35 -8.51 -1.28
C LEU A 89 -1.51 -9.94 -0.73
N ASP A 90 -2.11 -10.83 -1.53
CA ASP A 90 -2.39 -12.22 -1.15
C ASP A 90 -1.15 -13.13 -1.20
N GLY A 91 -0.17 -12.77 -2.04
CA GLY A 91 1.02 -13.56 -2.35
C GLY A 91 2.12 -13.54 -1.29
N GLY A 92 2.02 -12.65 -0.29
CA GLY A 92 3.01 -12.59 0.80
C GLY A 92 3.05 -13.89 1.64
N PRO A 93 4.20 -14.28 2.22
CA PRO A 93 4.29 -15.42 3.12
C PRO A 93 3.36 -15.27 4.32
N TRP A 94 2.83 -16.38 4.85
CA TRP A 94 1.93 -16.38 5.99
C TRP A 94 2.48 -15.58 7.18
N GLU A 95 3.75 -15.80 7.49
CA GLU A 95 4.44 -15.18 8.62
C GLU A 95 4.50 -13.66 8.48
N GLU A 96 4.72 -13.15 7.26
CA GLU A 96 4.76 -11.71 7.00
C GLU A 96 3.36 -11.09 6.97
N GLN A 97 2.37 -11.81 6.45
CA GLN A 97 0.98 -11.38 6.54
C GLN A 97 0.52 -11.31 8.00
N GLU A 98 0.93 -12.27 8.83
CA GLU A 98 0.63 -12.27 10.27
C GLU A 98 1.32 -11.12 11.00
N ILE A 99 2.60 -10.85 10.69
CA ILE A 99 3.31 -9.66 11.21
C ILE A 99 2.52 -8.40 10.85
N SER A 100 2.11 -8.25 9.59
CA SER A 100 1.34 -7.08 9.14
C SER A 100 0.01 -6.92 9.88
N LEU A 101 -0.74 -8.03 10.05
CA LEU A 101 -1.97 -8.03 10.84
C LEU A 101 -1.71 -7.59 12.28
N ARG A 102 -0.65 -8.13 12.91
CA ARG A 102 -0.28 -7.78 14.28
C ARG A 102 0.08 -6.29 14.43
N GLU A 103 0.76 -5.71 13.45
CA GLU A 103 1.06 -4.27 13.43
C GLU A 103 -0.22 -3.43 13.25
N SER A 104 -1.18 -3.88 12.44
CA SER A 104 -2.49 -3.22 12.31
C SER A 104 -3.33 -3.30 13.58
N LEU A 105 -3.05 -4.25 14.48
CA LEU A 105 -3.75 -4.44 15.76
C LEU A 105 -3.10 -3.69 16.94
N LYS A 106 -2.16 -2.77 16.68
CA LYS A 106 -1.60 -1.87 17.70
C LYS A 106 -2.70 -1.03 18.37
N PRO A 107 -2.43 -0.48 19.57
CA PRO A 107 -3.33 0.47 20.21
C PRO A 107 -3.70 1.64 19.28
N PRO A 108 -4.95 2.13 19.30
CA PRO A 108 -5.40 3.21 18.42
C PRO A 108 -4.56 4.50 18.49
N ALA A 109 -3.98 4.80 19.66
CA ALA A 109 -3.11 5.96 19.82
C ALA A 109 -1.79 5.83 19.03
N GLU A 110 -1.18 4.64 19.04
CA GLU A 110 0.03 4.35 18.25
C GLU A 110 -0.26 4.36 16.76
N LEU A 111 -1.38 3.74 16.35
CA LEU A 111 -1.80 3.77 14.95
C LEU A 111 -2.05 5.20 14.45
N ARG A 112 -2.63 6.07 15.28
CA ARG A 112 -2.83 7.48 14.96
C ARG A 112 -1.49 8.22 14.81
N GLU A 113 -0.52 7.95 15.67
CA GLU A 113 0.83 8.53 15.57
C GLU A 113 1.52 8.11 14.26
N ASP A 114 1.40 6.83 13.89
CA ASP A 114 1.92 6.30 12.62
C ASP A 114 1.28 7.01 11.41
N VAL A 115 -0.05 7.22 11.44
CA VAL A 115 -0.77 7.99 10.42
C VAL A 115 -0.28 9.44 10.34
N GLU A 116 -0.12 10.11 11.48
CA GLU A 116 0.31 11.51 11.54
C GLU A 116 1.74 11.68 10.99
N ARG A 117 2.66 10.77 11.35
CA ARG A 117 4.04 10.75 10.83
C ARG A 117 4.05 10.57 9.31
N LEU A 118 3.29 9.60 8.80
CA LEU A 118 3.16 9.36 7.36
C LEU A 118 2.57 10.59 6.64
N HIS A 119 1.54 11.21 7.21
CA HIS A 119 0.91 12.39 6.64
C HIS A 119 1.87 13.58 6.56
N VAL A 120 2.65 13.84 7.61
CA VAL A 120 3.64 14.94 7.63
C VAL A 120 4.72 14.72 6.56
N ALA A 121 5.26 13.50 6.46
CA ALA A 121 6.24 13.15 5.44
C ALA A 121 5.66 13.32 4.02
N TRP A 122 4.46 12.81 3.78
CA TRP A 122 3.75 12.96 2.51
C TRP A 122 3.47 14.41 2.15
N ARG A 123 2.91 15.18 3.09
CA ARG A 123 2.44 16.55 2.85
C ARG A 123 3.58 17.54 2.61
N SER A 124 4.72 17.32 3.25
CA SER A 124 5.95 18.11 3.06
C SER A 124 6.73 17.70 1.81
N GLY A 125 6.40 16.54 1.22
CA GLY A 125 7.16 15.96 0.11
C GLY A 125 8.55 15.48 0.53
N ASP A 126 8.76 15.15 1.80
CA ASP A 126 10.02 14.59 2.26
C ASP A 126 10.13 13.11 1.84
N ALA A 127 10.72 12.89 0.66
CA ALA A 127 10.90 11.57 0.08
C ALA A 127 11.73 10.63 0.97
N LYS A 128 12.74 11.18 1.67
CA LYS A 128 13.59 10.40 2.55
C LYS A 128 12.83 10.00 3.82
N ALA A 129 12.05 10.91 4.39
CA ALA A 129 11.19 10.57 5.52
C ALA A 129 10.12 9.53 5.14
N LEU A 130 9.53 9.62 3.94
CA LEU A 130 8.58 8.61 3.45
C LEU A 130 9.22 7.23 3.31
N GLU A 131 10.41 7.17 2.73
CA GLU A 131 11.19 5.93 2.61
C GLU A 131 11.47 5.33 3.99
N GLN A 132 11.95 6.13 4.94
CA GLN A 132 12.27 5.67 6.29
C GLN A 132 11.05 5.24 7.10
N VAL A 133 9.93 5.96 6.99
CA VAL A 133 8.71 5.68 7.76
C VAL A 133 8.01 4.42 7.25
N VAL A 134 8.11 4.11 5.95
CA VAL A 134 7.33 3.01 5.38
C VAL A 134 8.19 1.92 4.75
N ILE A 135 9.08 2.27 3.82
CA ILE A 135 9.87 1.28 3.07
C ILE A 135 10.85 0.57 4.00
N ASP A 136 11.62 1.30 4.80
CA ASP A 136 12.61 0.69 5.70
C ASP A 136 11.94 -0.22 6.73
N GLU A 137 10.80 0.19 7.29
CA GLU A 137 10.05 -0.61 8.26
C GLU A 137 9.45 -1.87 7.60
N MET A 138 8.85 -1.74 6.42
CA MET A 138 8.36 -2.89 5.66
C MET A 138 9.48 -3.84 5.26
N MET A 139 10.63 -3.34 4.79
CA MET A 139 11.77 -4.18 4.42
C MET A 139 12.39 -4.89 5.63
N ALA A 140 12.38 -4.25 6.81
CA ALA A 140 12.89 -4.85 8.04
C ALA A 140 11.97 -5.95 8.58
N LYS A 141 10.64 -5.79 8.46
CA LYS A 141 9.65 -6.69 9.07
C LYS A 141 9.07 -7.72 8.10
N THR A 142 8.84 -7.32 6.86
CA THR A 142 8.11 -8.06 5.83
C THR A 142 8.76 -7.92 4.44
N PRO A 143 10.04 -8.30 4.29
CA PRO A 143 10.81 -8.05 3.07
C PRO A 143 10.23 -8.69 1.80
N VAL A 144 9.57 -9.85 1.89
CA VAL A 144 8.96 -10.48 0.70
C VAL A 144 7.72 -9.70 0.27
N THR A 145 6.87 -9.34 1.22
CA THR A 145 5.65 -8.55 1.01
C THR A 145 5.99 -7.16 0.49
N ALA A 146 7.03 -6.52 1.01
CA ALA A 146 7.53 -5.23 0.52
C ALA A 146 7.93 -5.30 -0.96
N ARG A 147 8.65 -6.36 -1.38
CA ARG A 147 9.00 -6.55 -2.79
C ARG A 147 7.77 -6.80 -3.68
N LEU A 148 6.87 -7.70 -3.26
CA LEU A 148 5.64 -8.00 -4.00
C LEU A 148 4.75 -6.77 -4.20
N THR A 149 4.60 -5.96 -3.14
CA THR A 149 3.67 -4.82 -3.12
C THR A 149 4.26 -3.53 -3.67
N ASN A 150 5.59 -3.42 -3.81
CA ASN A 150 6.25 -2.22 -4.34
C ASN A 150 7.19 -2.52 -5.52
N LEU A 151 8.33 -3.18 -5.27
CA LEU A 151 9.38 -3.38 -6.28
C LEU A 151 8.88 -4.13 -7.52
N GLU A 152 8.27 -5.30 -7.35
CA GLU A 152 7.81 -6.12 -8.47
C GLU A 152 6.68 -5.45 -9.27
N ARG A 153 5.88 -4.60 -8.62
CA ARG A 153 4.89 -3.76 -9.30
C ARG A 153 5.59 -2.68 -10.13
N ASN A 154 6.58 -1.99 -9.55
CA ASN A 154 7.36 -0.99 -10.27
C ASN A 154 8.07 -1.61 -11.50
N GLU A 155 8.71 -2.77 -11.35
CA GLU A 155 9.38 -3.47 -12.45
C GLU A 155 8.42 -3.84 -13.59
N ARG A 156 7.18 -4.24 -13.27
CA ARG A 156 6.11 -4.51 -14.27
C ARG A 156 5.63 -3.24 -14.96
N TRP A 157 5.67 -2.09 -14.29
CA TRP A 157 5.21 -0.82 -14.85
C TRP A 157 6.28 -0.11 -15.68
N VAL A 158 7.56 -0.24 -15.35
CA VAL A 158 8.68 0.40 -16.06
C VAL A 158 8.60 0.26 -17.59
N PRO A 159 8.45 -0.94 -18.20
CA PRO A 159 8.37 -1.06 -19.65
C PRO A 159 7.12 -0.37 -20.24
N GLN A 160 6.00 -0.35 -19.50
CA GLN A 160 4.79 0.34 -19.93
C GLN A 160 4.99 1.86 -19.92
N ILE A 161 5.63 2.41 -18.88
CA ILE A 161 5.94 3.84 -18.79
C ILE A 161 6.97 4.24 -19.85
N GLN A 162 7.97 3.40 -20.13
CA GLN A 162 8.91 3.64 -21.23
C GLN A 162 8.19 3.73 -22.58
N ALA A 163 7.27 2.80 -22.87
CA ALA A 163 6.48 2.85 -24.10
C ALA A 163 5.59 4.10 -24.21
N LEU A 164 5.22 4.73 -23.10
CA LEU A 164 4.50 6.01 -23.09
C LEU A 164 5.42 7.20 -23.42
N LEU A 165 6.72 7.11 -23.11
CA LEU A 165 7.71 8.15 -23.46
C LEU A 165 8.04 8.18 -24.95
N ASP A 166 7.91 7.03 -25.63
CA ASP A 166 8.14 6.92 -27.07
C ASP A 166 6.95 7.43 -27.92
N GLN A 167 5.81 7.71 -27.28
CA GLN A 167 4.63 8.23 -27.94
C GLN A 167 4.63 9.77 -27.98
N PRO A 168 4.13 10.40 -29.06
CA PRO A 168 4.02 11.84 -29.12
C PRO A 168 3.00 12.35 -28.09
N GLY A 169 3.35 13.42 -27.38
CA GLY A 169 2.46 14.11 -26.45
C GLY A 169 3.02 14.17 -25.03
N THR A 170 2.14 14.35 -24.05
CA THR A 170 2.49 14.39 -22.63
C THR A 170 1.52 13.50 -21.87
N THR A 171 2.07 12.52 -21.17
CA THR A 171 1.31 11.60 -20.33
C THR A 171 1.51 11.94 -18.86
N LEU A 172 0.43 12.11 -18.12
CA LEU A 172 0.46 12.21 -16.66
C LEU A 172 0.30 10.80 -16.08
N VAL A 173 1.33 10.30 -15.39
CA VAL A 173 1.27 9.05 -14.63
C VAL A 173 1.03 9.38 -13.16
N VAL A 174 -0.02 8.81 -12.58
CA VAL A 174 -0.39 8.98 -11.17
C VAL A 174 -0.25 7.62 -10.48
N VAL A 175 0.58 7.56 -9.43
CA VAL A 175 0.84 6.36 -8.63
C VAL A 175 0.94 6.73 -7.15
N GLY A 176 0.82 5.73 -6.27
CA GLY A 176 1.04 5.92 -4.83
C GLY A 176 2.45 6.42 -4.53
N ALA A 177 2.60 7.27 -3.51
CA ALA A 177 3.86 7.95 -3.19
C ALA A 177 5.03 6.98 -2.94
N LEU A 178 4.76 5.78 -2.39
CA LEU A 178 5.78 4.76 -2.13
C LEU A 178 6.43 4.19 -3.40
N HIS A 179 5.76 4.31 -4.54
CA HIS A 179 6.32 3.92 -5.84
C HIS A 179 7.32 4.94 -6.38
N LEU A 180 7.50 6.08 -5.70
CA LEU A 180 8.36 7.19 -6.14
C LEU A 180 9.58 7.42 -5.24
N VAL A 181 9.76 6.62 -4.18
CA VAL A 181 10.83 6.80 -3.19
C VAL A 181 11.74 5.57 -3.13
N GLY A 182 12.99 5.79 -2.72
CA GLY A 182 14.03 4.76 -2.59
C GLY A 182 14.58 4.22 -3.91
N GLU A 183 15.54 3.30 -3.79
CA GLU A 183 16.25 2.67 -4.92
C GLU A 183 15.33 1.79 -5.77
N ASP A 184 14.28 1.24 -5.17
CA ASP A 184 13.25 0.42 -5.82
C ASP A 184 12.13 1.25 -6.47
N GLY A 185 12.16 2.58 -6.30
CA GLY A 185 11.17 3.50 -6.84
C GLY A 185 11.26 3.67 -8.37
N LEU A 186 10.15 3.99 -9.01
CA LEU A 186 10.07 4.24 -10.46
C LEU A 186 11.12 5.25 -10.95
N PRO A 187 11.38 6.40 -10.29
CA PRO A 187 12.43 7.32 -10.74
C PRO A 187 13.80 6.65 -10.81
N ALA A 188 14.25 5.97 -9.75
CA ALA A 188 15.54 5.31 -9.70
C ALA A 188 15.65 4.18 -10.76
N LEU A 189 14.61 3.35 -10.88
CA LEU A 189 14.57 2.28 -11.88
C LEU A 189 14.62 2.81 -13.32
N MET A 190 13.98 3.95 -13.59
CA MET A 190 13.95 4.54 -14.93
C MET A 190 15.21 5.38 -15.23
N GLU A 191 15.82 6.03 -14.23
CA GLU A 191 17.14 6.69 -14.36
C GLU A 191 18.23 5.68 -14.76
N ALA A 192 18.22 4.49 -14.15
CA ALA A 192 19.10 3.39 -14.52
C ALA A 192 18.95 2.95 -16.00
N ARG A 193 17.83 3.33 -16.64
CA ARG A 193 17.51 3.06 -18.06
C ARG A 193 17.69 4.30 -18.95
N GLY A 194 18.34 5.36 -18.44
CA GLY A 194 18.67 6.56 -19.19
C GLY A 194 17.55 7.59 -19.29
N VAL A 195 16.45 7.42 -18.55
CA VAL A 195 15.37 8.42 -18.50
C VAL A 195 15.76 9.54 -17.54
N ARG A 196 15.60 10.79 -17.98
CA ARG A 196 15.87 11.96 -17.13
C ARG A 196 14.64 12.32 -16.31
N PHE A 197 14.83 12.52 -15.01
CA PHE A 197 13.80 13.04 -14.12
C PHE A 197 14.12 14.45 -13.68
N GLU A 198 13.07 15.25 -13.56
CA GLU A 198 13.11 16.54 -12.92
C GLU A 198 12.03 16.56 -11.85
N ARG A 199 12.43 16.77 -10.59
CA ARG A 199 11.48 16.98 -9.52
C ARG A 199 10.86 18.37 -9.65
N VAL A 200 9.58 18.43 -9.98
CA VAL A 200 8.83 19.69 -10.02
C VAL A 200 8.46 20.09 -8.59
N GLY A 201 9.18 21.05 -8.03
CA GLY A 201 8.93 21.58 -6.68
C GLY A 201 7.75 22.55 -6.60
N HIS A 202 7.29 22.83 -5.38
CA HIS A 202 6.48 24.01 -5.12
C HIS A 202 7.37 25.26 -5.26
N ARG A 203 6.98 26.19 -6.15
CA ARG A 203 7.35 27.60 -5.96
C ARG A 203 6.48 28.19 -4.86
#